data_AF-S2QWE5-F1
#
_entry.id   AF-S2QWE5-F1
#
_cell.length_a   1.000
_cell.length_b   1.000
_cell.length_c   1.000
_cell.angle_alpha   90.00
_cell.angle_beta   90.00
_cell.angle_gamma   90.00
#
_symmetry.space_group_name_H-M   'P 1'
#
loop_
_entity.id
_entity.type
_entity.pdbx_description
1 polymer ?
#
loop_
_entity_poly.entity_id
_entity_poly.type
_entity_poly.pdbx_seq_one_letter_code
_entity_poly.pdbx_strand_id
1 'polypeptide(L)'
;MNEMLANVLNYAYDHNISYSMVPFDNSETPPTCDTELRLIVLNSNWYQPNEMAFQAAHECSHVLNGDRGKFKYSNFYSKSRTEGNANKRALSIVIPMYFKDIEADEANLFQFMNDLAIPSWLEDAASSSINSYYQRNLLI
;
A
#
# COMPACT_ATOMS: atom_id res chain seq x y z
N MET A 1 -6.80 0.35 -15.37
CA MET A 1 -6.02 -0.06 -14.18
C MET A 1 -4.57 0.30 -14.46
N ASN A 2 -3.90 1.07 -13.61
CA ASN A 2 -2.48 1.39 -13.82
C ASN A 2 -1.61 0.16 -13.51
N GLU A 3 -0.38 0.14 -14.04
CA GLU A 3 0.54 -1.00 -13.91
C GLU A 3 0.88 -1.31 -12.45
N MET A 4 1.10 -0.26 -11.64
CA MET A 4 1.39 -0.41 -10.22
C MET A 4 0.26 -1.09 -9.44
N LEU A 5 -1.01 -0.74 -9.71
CA LEU A 5 -2.14 -1.44 -9.10
C LEU A 5 -2.19 -2.90 -9.54
N ALA A 6 -1.94 -3.19 -10.82
CA ALA A 6 -1.88 -4.57 -11.30
C ALA A 6 -0.79 -5.39 -10.57
N ASN A 7 0.40 -4.81 -10.37
CA ASN A 7 1.50 -5.46 -9.65
C ASN A 7 1.15 -5.72 -8.18
N VAL A 8 0.47 -4.79 -7.51
CA VAL A 8 0.00 -4.98 -6.14
C VAL A 8 -1.09 -6.06 -6.06
N LEU A 9 -2.00 -6.14 -7.03
CA LEU A 9 -3.02 -7.18 -7.07
C LEU A 9 -2.44 -8.57 -7.36
N ASN A 10 -1.40 -8.66 -8.19
CA ASN A 10 -0.64 -9.90 -8.38
C ASN A 10 0.07 -10.30 -7.08
N TYR A 11 0.68 -9.35 -6.38
CA TYR A 11 1.27 -9.60 -5.07
C TYR A 11 0.23 -10.10 -4.05
N ALA A 12 -0.98 -9.52 -4.05
CA ALA A 12 -2.09 -9.97 -3.21
C ALA A 12 -2.43 -11.45 -3.53
N TYR A 13 -2.58 -11.77 -4.82
CA TYR A 13 -2.83 -13.13 -5.30
C TYR A 13 -1.75 -14.12 -4.84
N ASP A 14 -0.47 -13.79 -5.03
CA ASP A 14 0.67 -14.62 -4.61
C ASP A 14 0.69 -14.88 -3.09
N HIS A 15 0.10 -13.96 -2.31
CA HIS A 15 -0.03 -14.07 -0.87
C HIS A 15 -1.37 -14.67 -0.42
N ASN A 16 -2.17 -15.26 -1.32
CA ASN A 16 -3.50 -15.80 -1.03
C ASN A 16 -4.44 -14.74 -0.41
N ILE A 17 -4.42 -13.53 -0.97
CA ILE A 17 -5.32 -12.42 -0.63
C ILE A 17 -6.22 -12.19 -1.84
N SER A 18 -7.52 -12.37 -1.66
CA SER A 18 -8.52 -12.08 -2.68
C SER A 18 -8.78 -10.57 -2.76
N TYR A 19 -9.28 -10.09 -3.89
CA TYR A 19 -9.74 -8.72 -4.01
C TYR A 19 -11.11 -8.63 -4.70
N SER A 20 -11.88 -7.61 -4.33
CA SER A 20 -13.07 -7.16 -5.05
C SER A 20 -12.91 -5.69 -5.38
N MET A 21 -13.23 -5.29 -6.60
CA MET A 21 -13.18 -3.89 -7.03
C MET A 21 -14.58 -3.49 -7.49
N VAL A 22 -15.24 -2.62 -6.71
CA VAL A 22 -16.63 -2.20 -6.92
C VAL A 22 -16.77 -0.72 -6.62
N PRO A 23 -17.68 0.01 -7.28
CA PRO A 23 -17.89 1.41 -6.95
C PRO A 23 -18.56 1.50 -5.58
N PHE A 24 -18.08 2.40 -4.73
CA PHE A 24 -18.75 2.73 -3.49
C PHE A 24 -19.70 3.92 -3.71
N ASP A 25 -20.66 4.11 -2.80
CA ASP A 25 -21.63 5.22 -2.88
C ASP A 25 -20.95 6.60 -2.87
N ASN A 26 -19.78 6.69 -2.23
CA ASN A 26 -18.96 7.91 -2.18
C ASN A 26 -17.53 7.60 -2.68
N SER A 27 -17.07 8.38 -3.66
CA SER A 27 -15.72 8.30 -4.25
C SER A 27 -14.59 8.61 -3.29
N GLU A 28 -14.87 9.20 -2.13
CA GLU A 28 -13.91 9.48 -1.05
C GLU A 28 -13.97 8.45 0.09
N THR A 29 -14.80 7.41 -0.04
CA THR A 29 -14.73 6.29 0.91
C THR A 29 -13.52 5.43 0.57
N PRO A 30 -12.54 5.28 1.49
CA PRO A 30 -11.34 4.49 1.19
C PRO A 30 -11.69 3.01 1.05
N PRO A 31 -10.86 2.22 0.34
CA PRO A 31 -10.82 0.77 0.43
C PRO A 31 -10.77 0.27 1.85
N THR A 32 -11.00 -1.03 1.97
CA THR A 32 -11.09 -1.69 3.26
C THR A 32 -10.79 -3.18 3.09
N CYS A 33 -10.69 -3.93 4.19
CA CYS A 33 -10.46 -5.36 4.16
C CYS A 33 -11.28 -6.13 5.20
N ASP A 34 -11.46 -7.41 4.90
CA ASP A 34 -11.82 -8.45 5.86
C ASP A 34 -10.59 -9.37 6.02
N THR A 35 -9.93 -9.29 7.17
CA THR A 35 -8.70 -10.05 7.42
C THR A 35 -8.95 -11.52 7.72
N GLU A 36 -10.16 -11.90 8.14
CA GLU A 36 -10.55 -13.30 8.34
C GLU A 36 -10.75 -13.99 6.98
N LEU A 37 -11.42 -13.31 6.05
CA LEU A 37 -11.62 -13.79 4.68
C LEU A 37 -10.42 -13.56 3.77
N ARG A 38 -9.41 -12.83 4.23
CA ARG A 38 -8.25 -12.40 3.43
C ARG A 38 -8.69 -11.72 2.14
N LEU A 39 -9.65 -10.81 2.25
CA LEU A 39 -10.28 -10.10 1.14
C LEU A 39 -10.04 -8.61 1.29
N ILE A 40 -9.46 -7.97 0.28
CA ILE A 40 -9.46 -6.50 0.17
C ILE A 40 -10.62 -6.06 -0.74
N VAL A 41 -11.25 -4.96 -0.41
CA VAL A 41 -12.36 -4.37 -1.17
C VAL A 41 -11.95 -2.97 -1.58
N LEU A 42 -11.72 -2.79 -2.88
CA LEU A 42 -11.23 -1.55 -3.47
C LEU A 42 -12.40 -0.73 -4.02
N ASN A 43 -12.37 0.57 -3.75
CA ASN A 43 -13.32 1.52 -4.28
C ASN A 43 -13.02 1.84 -5.76
N SER A 44 -13.82 1.31 -6.69
CA SER A 44 -13.57 1.45 -8.13
C SER A 44 -13.86 2.84 -8.70
N ASN A 45 -14.58 3.70 -7.97
CA ASN A 45 -14.81 5.10 -8.31
C ASN A 45 -14.04 6.06 -7.38
N TRP A 46 -12.92 5.60 -6.81
CA TRP A 46 -12.05 6.45 -5.99
C TRP A 46 -11.62 7.73 -6.71
N TYR A 47 -11.71 8.87 -6.02
CA TYR A 47 -11.47 10.19 -6.63
C TYR A 47 -10.01 10.45 -7.01
N GLN A 48 -9.04 9.74 -6.41
CA GLN A 48 -7.60 9.89 -6.68
C GLN A 48 -6.99 8.56 -7.20
N PRO A 49 -7.21 8.19 -8.47
CA PRO A 49 -6.84 6.87 -9.00
C PRO A 49 -5.36 6.48 -8.84
N ASN A 50 -4.45 7.47 -8.80
CA ASN A 50 -3.02 7.23 -8.61
C ASN A 50 -2.70 6.64 -7.23
N GLU A 51 -3.50 6.98 -6.20
CA GLU A 51 -3.32 6.46 -4.85
C GLU A 51 -3.71 4.99 -4.72
N MET A 52 -4.46 4.46 -5.69
CA MET A 52 -5.12 3.17 -5.54
C MET A 52 -4.16 1.99 -5.41
N ALA A 53 -2.98 2.08 -6.02
CA ALA A 53 -1.92 1.09 -5.83
C ALA A 53 -1.43 1.09 -4.37
N PHE A 54 -1.20 2.26 -3.78
CA PHE A 54 -0.78 2.38 -2.39
C PHE A 54 -1.88 1.96 -1.42
N GLN A 55 -3.14 2.33 -1.68
CA GLN A 55 -4.27 1.89 -0.86
C GLN A 55 -4.49 0.38 -0.93
N ALA A 56 -4.36 -0.25 -2.09
CA ALA A 56 -4.43 -1.71 -2.19
C ALA A 56 -3.29 -2.40 -1.41
N ALA A 57 -2.07 -1.86 -1.45
CA ALA A 57 -0.94 -2.37 -0.68
C ALA A 57 -1.14 -2.18 0.83
N HIS A 58 -1.78 -1.08 1.24
CA HIS A 58 -2.20 -0.81 2.61
C HIS A 58 -3.20 -1.87 3.11
N GLU A 59 -4.26 -2.16 2.35
CA GLU A 59 -5.23 -3.18 2.74
C GLU A 59 -4.62 -4.60 2.75
N CYS A 60 -3.73 -4.92 1.81
CA CYS A 60 -2.95 -6.16 1.86
C CYS A 60 -2.11 -6.24 3.15
N SER A 61 -1.57 -5.11 3.58
CA SER A 61 -0.73 -5.03 4.76
C SER A 61 -1.50 -5.36 6.04
N HIS A 62 -2.75 -4.94 6.16
CA HIS A 62 -3.61 -5.35 7.26
C HIS A 62 -3.78 -6.88 7.33
N VAL A 63 -4.06 -7.51 6.19
CA VAL A 63 -4.19 -8.97 6.09
C VAL A 63 -2.88 -9.68 6.46
N LEU A 64 -1.74 -9.16 5.99
CA LEU A 64 -0.42 -9.74 6.23
C LEU A 64 0.12 -9.50 7.65
N ASN A 65 -0.32 -8.43 8.31
CA ASN A 65 0.01 -8.12 9.71
C ASN A 65 -0.78 -8.99 10.69
N GLY A 66 -1.84 -9.67 10.22
CA GLY A 66 -2.78 -10.38 11.08
C GLY A 66 -3.61 -9.43 11.95
N ASP A 67 -3.86 -8.21 11.45
CA ASP A 67 -4.68 -7.23 12.16
C ASP A 67 -6.10 -7.77 12.34
N ARG A 68 -6.70 -7.56 13.52
CA ARG A 68 -7.99 -8.16 13.90
C ARG A 68 -9.14 -7.17 13.73
N GLY A 69 -10.02 -7.40 12.76
CA GLY A 69 -11.21 -6.58 12.57
C GLY A 69 -11.88 -6.81 11.22
N LYS A 70 -13.14 -6.37 11.12
CA LYS A 70 -13.89 -6.26 9.87
C LYS A 70 -14.16 -4.79 9.61
N PHE A 71 -13.74 -4.31 8.46
CA PHE A 71 -14.13 -3.03 7.89
C PHE A 71 -13.78 -1.73 8.64
N LYS A 72 -13.48 -1.73 9.96
CA LYS A 72 -12.78 -0.67 10.73
C LYS A 72 -12.22 -1.24 12.05
N TYR A 73 -10.92 -1.05 12.32
CA TYR A 73 -10.28 -1.51 13.57
C TYR A 73 -10.75 -0.73 14.80
N SER A 74 -10.74 -1.32 15.99
CA SER A 74 -11.24 -0.72 17.25
C SER A 74 -10.23 0.18 17.98
N ASN A 75 -10.74 1.16 18.75
CA ASN A 75 -10.12 2.20 19.62
C ASN A 75 -8.93 3.02 19.07
N PHE A 76 -8.96 4.35 19.29
CA PHE A 76 -8.10 5.36 18.64
C PHE A 76 -6.58 5.08 18.72
N TYR A 77 -6.09 4.61 19.87
CA TYR A 77 -4.66 4.32 20.07
C TYR A 77 -4.19 3.02 19.41
N SER A 78 -5.02 1.96 19.41
CA SER A 78 -4.73 0.73 18.68
C SER A 78 -4.83 0.96 17.17
N LYS A 79 -5.78 1.81 16.73
CA LYS A 79 -5.86 2.28 15.35
C LYS A 79 -4.54 2.91 14.90
N SER A 80 -4.01 3.93 15.59
CA SER A 80 -2.83 4.65 15.07
C SER A 80 -1.60 3.77 14.84
N ARG A 81 -1.36 2.79 15.73
CA ARG A 81 -0.24 1.84 15.56
C ARG A 81 -0.52 0.82 14.44
N THR A 82 -1.73 0.28 14.37
CA THR A 82 -2.14 -0.66 13.32
C THR A 82 -2.08 -0.01 11.94
N GLU A 83 -2.69 1.16 11.78
CA GLU A 83 -2.62 1.97 10.55
C GLU A 83 -1.17 2.34 10.21
N GLY A 84 -0.37 2.77 11.19
CA GLY A 84 1.04 3.09 11.00
C GLY A 84 1.87 1.89 10.52
N ASN A 85 1.61 0.70 11.06
CA ASN A 85 2.26 -0.54 10.62
C ASN A 85 1.81 -0.98 9.23
N ALA A 86 0.53 -0.81 8.90
CA ALA A 86 0.00 -1.06 7.57
C ALA A 86 0.66 -0.15 6.53
N ASN A 87 0.79 1.15 6.80
CA ASN A 87 1.48 2.10 5.93
C ASN A 87 2.96 1.75 5.71
N LYS A 88 3.70 1.38 6.77
CA LYS A 88 5.10 0.95 6.64
C LYS A 88 5.24 -0.30 5.78
N ARG A 89 4.34 -1.27 5.94
CA ARG A 89 4.37 -2.48 5.14
C ARG A 89 3.93 -2.22 3.69
N ALA A 90 2.97 -1.34 3.46
CA ALA A 90 2.58 -0.89 2.13
C ALA A 90 3.78 -0.32 1.37
N LEU A 91 4.58 0.56 2.01
CA LEU A 91 5.85 1.05 1.45
C LEU A 91 6.79 -0.10 1.09
N SER A 92 6.95 -1.10 1.98
CA SER A 92 7.79 -2.27 1.70
C SER A 92 7.31 -3.16 0.56
N ILE A 93 6.03 -3.06 0.17
CA ILE A 93 5.44 -3.77 -0.98
C ILE A 93 5.68 -2.97 -2.25
N VAL A 94 5.35 -1.67 -2.26
CA VAL A 94 5.37 -0.87 -3.49
C VAL A 94 6.76 -0.39 -3.90
N ILE A 95 7.70 -0.19 -2.95
CA ILE A 95 9.05 0.30 -3.25
C ILE A 95 9.83 -0.68 -4.15
N PRO A 96 9.92 -1.98 -3.85
CA PRO A 96 10.61 -2.92 -4.73
C PRO A 96 9.96 -3.05 -6.11
N MET A 97 8.64 -2.84 -6.21
CA MET A 97 7.94 -2.86 -7.50
C MET A 97 8.25 -1.62 -8.33
N TYR A 98 8.25 -0.45 -7.70
CA TYR A 98 8.46 0.83 -8.37
C TYR A 98 9.91 1.04 -8.79
N PHE A 99 10.86 0.67 -7.92
CA PHE A 99 12.30 0.87 -8.13
C PHE A 99 13.01 -0.39 -8.65
N LYS A 100 12.28 -1.33 -9.25
CA LYS A 100 12.86 -2.59 -9.73
C LYS A 100 13.97 -2.37 -10.76
N ASP A 101 13.75 -1.43 -11.67
CA ASP A 101 14.62 -1.14 -12.82
C ASP A 101 15.17 0.30 -12.76
N ILE A 102 15.30 0.87 -11.55
CA ILE A 102 15.80 2.22 -11.29
C ILE A 102 17.02 2.12 -10.38
N GLU A 103 18.16 2.64 -10.85
CA GLU A 103 19.40 2.66 -10.06
C GLU A 103 19.33 3.67 -8.90
N ALA A 104 20.18 3.46 -7.89
CA ALA A 104 20.12 4.24 -6.64
C ALA A 104 20.36 5.75 -6.85
N ASP A 105 21.16 6.12 -7.84
CA ASP A 105 21.46 7.52 -8.21
C ASP A 105 20.37 8.18 -9.06
N GLU A 106 19.47 7.39 -9.67
CA GLU A 106 18.28 7.83 -10.39
C GLU A 106 17.03 7.88 -9.52
N ALA A 107 17.08 7.28 -8.32
CA ALA A 107 15.95 7.21 -7.41
C ALA A 107 15.46 8.59 -6.96
N ASN A 108 14.16 8.87 -7.20
CA ASN A 108 13.55 10.16 -6.86
C ASN A 108 12.35 9.98 -5.92
N LEU A 109 12.51 10.38 -4.66
CA LEU A 109 11.48 10.31 -3.61
C LEU A 109 10.19 11.04 -4.01
N PHE A 110 10.31 12.27 -4.50
CA PHE A 110 9.14 13.11 -4.81
C PHE A 110 8.38 12.58 -6.02
N GLN A 111 9.09 12.07 -7.03
CA GLN A 111 8.46 11.43 -8.18
C GLN A 111 7.68 10.19 -7.75
N PHE A 112 8.29 9.32 -6.95
CA PHE A 112 7.65 8.13 -6.39
C PHE A 112 6.40 8.47 -5.57
N MET A 113 6.49 9.45 -4.66
CA MET A 113 5.35 9.86 -3.85
C MET A 113 4.24 10.50 -4.70
N ASN A 114 4.59 11.30 -5.70
CA ASN A 114 3.62 11.92 -6.59
C ASN A 114 2.89 10.90 -7.47
N ASP A 115 3.62 9.96 -8.07
CA ASP A 115 3.07 9.00 -9.03
C ASP A 115 2.11 8.00 -8.38
N LEU A 116 2.34 7.69 -7.10
CA LEU A 116 1.47 6.85 -6.28
C LEU A 116 0.56 7.66 -5.36
N ALA A 117 0.52 9.00 -5.52
CA ALA A 117 -0.22 9.94 -4.67
C ALA A 117 -0.09 9.65 -3.16
N ILE A 118 1.11 9.26 -2.71
CA ILE A 118 1.39 8.93 -1.31
C ILE A 118 1.24 10.20 -0.47
N PRO A 119 0.49 10.16 0.64
CA PRO A 119 0.32 11.31 1.51
C PRO A 119 1.66 11.89 2.00
N SER A 120 1.79 13.21 1.99
CA SER A 120 3.05 13.91 2.33
C SER A 120 3.56 13.61 3.75
N TRP A 121 2.68 13.32 4.70
CA TRP A 121 3.07 12.95 6.06
C TRP A 121 3.80 11.60 6.16
N LEU A 122 3.87 10.81 5.07
CA LEU A 122 4.68 9.61 4.96
C LEU A 122 6.08 9.85 4.36
N GLU A 123 6.46 11.09 4.02
CA GLU A 123 7.72 11.41 3.35
C GLU A 123 8.96 10.82 4.06
N ASP A 124 9.08 11.05 5.37
CA ASP A 124 10.19 10.53 6.16
C ASP A 124 10.25 8.99 6.13
N ALA A 125 9.08 8.34 6.19
CA ALA A 125 8.98 6.89 6.16
C ALA A 125 9.31 6.32 4.76
N ALA A 126 8.87 6.99 3.70
CA ALA A 126 9.17 6.63 2.32
C ALA A 126 10.67 6.78 2.04
N SER A 127 11.26 7.93 2.39
CA SER A 127 12.69 8.20 2.27
C SER A 127 13.54 7.14 2.97
N SER A 128 13.21 6.84 4.24
CA SER A 128 13.91 5.82 5.02
C SER A 128 13.80 4.42 4.40
N SER A 129 12.62 4.09 3.84
CA SER A 129 12.36 2.79 3.22
C SER A 129 13.07 2.62 1.88
N ILE A 130 13.14 3.67 1.06
CA ILE A 130 13.89 3.70 -0.21
C ILE A 130 15.39 3.50 0.07
N ASN A 131 15.95 4.25 1.03
CA ASN A 131 17.35 4.09 1.43
C ASN A 131 17.65 2.66 1.90
N SER A 132 16.73 2.07 2.68
CA SER A 132 16.86 0.69 3.17
C SER A 132 16.79 -0.35 2.04
N TYR A 133 15.98 -0.10 1.01
CA TYR A 133 15.86 -0.97 -0.17
C TYR A 133 17.21 -1.05 -0.93
N TYR A 134 17.80 0.10 -1.25
CA TYR A 134 19.07 0.13 -1.98
C TYR A 134 20.25 -0.38 -1.15
N GLN A 135 20.29 -0.12 0.17
CA GLN A 135 21.34 -0.67 1.04
C GLN A 135 21.34 -2.21 1.08
N ARG A 136 20.16 -2.84 1.01
CA ARG A 136 20.07 -4.31 0.97
C ARG A 136 20.55 -4.89 -0.36
N ASN A 137 20.30 -4.19 -1.46
CA ASN A 137 20.71 -4.63 -2.79
C ASN A 137 22.23 -4.50 -3.03
N LEU A 138 22.93 -3.66 -2.26
CA LEU A 138 24.39 -3.53 -2.29
C LEU A 138 25.15 -4.63 -1.51
N LEU A 139 24.44 -5.49 -0.77
CA LEU A 139 25.01 -6.55 0.06
C LEU A 139 25.00 -7.94 -0.60
N ILE A 140 24.64 -8.02 -1.87
CA ILE A 140 24.57 -9.25 -2.68
C ILE A 140 25.67 -9.19 -3.75
#